data_AF-A0A966C7W0-F1
#
_entry.id   AF-A0A966C7W0-F1
#
_cell.length_a   1.000
_cell.length_b   1.000
_cell.length_c   1.000
_cell.angle_alpha   90.00
_cell.angle_beta   90.00
_cell.angle_gamma   90.00
#
_symmetry.space_group_name_H-M   'P 1'
#
loop_
_entity.id
_entity.type
_entity.pdbx_description
1 polymer ?
#
loop_
_entity_poly.entity_id
_entity_poly.type
_entity_poly.pdbx_seq_one_letter_code
_entity_poly.pdbx_strand_id
1 'polypeptide(L)'
;MTSCSSSAHVSWRRLASLGVLLAVLATPAFAAGVSGRSGDLDQVFSRLTQSMQGLDSESVRERTDEILDVATRVGLRRLTPYALAIVTATKTMPPATAKKMLVQAARLDPDSPEVFLALARQQAATGRRAAALATTVRGLVSAMRDVRLRSLVFPSATISLTVGALVAFLAWFAVATFKTAPRVWHDLDELAVGYRLGASAPVAAAVLFALPAFIGGDPFWLAVWLIALVWPYLSPPRKAIAALGLLLIAATPTLLEVSFGHMTHPPDPVNRGAEALAEGRYDPQGIEELNSLADLFADDGQFRRLLGDLNRQAGNLDAAAAAYREGLRTNPQQPQLLLALGIAQYLDSDFNAALQSFKAAREAGADRVTSSFNLALALAQTYHYRESDEALEEARRADPRRLRELTRGREHDLLIASFSPADAAAMLRRRDPIALLNRSVLPPPVGMNRTILHPATIGALLALALAIGHYLVRRRTTGFASACLKCGRTFCPRCKLSTESRSYCSQCVNIFLKKDMVAIETQMAKRRQLGRRTTLLRIERRIADFVLPGLGLSFAGQPVAGAALIIVAMLAMTATLFWLPVYLLPGLMAWDFDFARLVPATAWLAALAVAQTVHAGEV
;
A
#
# COMPACT_ATOMS: atom_id res chain seq x y z
N MET A 1 43.07 -29.44 14.15
CA MET A 1 43.90 -29.05 13.00
C MET A 1 43.02 -29.05 11.75
N THR A 2 42.94 -27.88 11.10
CA THR A 2 42.62 -27.62 9.66
C THR A 2 41.35 -28.24 9.06
N SER A 3 40.23 -27.50 8.96
CA SER A 3 39.87 -26.51 7.92
C SER A 3 39.30 -27.14 6.63
N CYS A 4 37.98 -26.96 6.39
CA CYS A 4 37.47 -26.69 5.05
C CYS A 4 36.16 -25.90 5.14
N SER A 5 36.29 -24.59 4.99
CA SER A 5 35.23 -23.62 4.75
C SER A 5 34.76 -23.71 3.30
N SER A 6 33.44 -23.76 3.07
CA SER A 6 32.86 -23.22 1.84
C SER A 6 31.54 -22.52 2.18
N SER A 7 31.62 -21.20 2.10
CA SER A 7 30.56 -20.23 2.30
C SER A 7 29.77 -20.08 1.00
N ALA A 8 28.55 -20.62 0.94
CA ALA A 8 27.59 -20.28 -0.10
C ALA A 8 26.87 -18.98 0.27
N HIS A 9 27.50 -17.84 -0.04
CA HIS A 9 26.80 -16.55 -0.06
C HIS A 9 25.83 -16.55 -1.25
N VAL A 10 24.58 -16.91 -1.01
CA VAL A 10 23.49 -16.74 -1.97
C VAL A 10 23.15 -15.25 -2.04
N SER A 11 23.66 -14.57 -3.07
CA SER A 11 23.31 -13.18 -3.35
C SER A 11 21.85 -13.09 -3.77
N TRP A 12 21.05 -12.28 -3.06
CA TRP A 12 19.63 -12.01 -3.36
C TRP A 12 19.36 -11.56 -4.81
N ARG A 13 20.36 -11.03 -5.51
CA ARG A 13 20.27 -10.62 -6.92
C ARG A 13 20.16 -11.78 -7.92
N ARG A 14 20.62 -12.99 -7.56
CA ARG A 14 20.55 -14.18 -8.44
C ARG A 14 19.20 -14.90 -8.41
N LEU A 15 18.47 -14.84 -7.30
CA LEU A 15 17.11 -15.38 -7.21
C LEU A 15 16.10 -14.49 -7.96
N ALA A 16 16.31 -13.16 -7.94
CA ALA A 16 15.50 -12.21 -8.71
C ALA A 16 15.71 -12.31 -10.23
N SER A 17 16.85 -12.85 -10.69
CA SER A 17 17.14 -13.02 -12.13
C SER A 17 16.76 -14.41 -12.67
N LEU A 18 16.70 -15.45 -11.84
CA LEU A 18 16.19 -16.76 -12.28
C LEU A 18 14.66 -16.83 -12.39
N GLY A 19 13.92 -16.09 -11.55
CA GLY A 19 12.46 -16.01 -11.64
C GLY A 19 11.94 -15.22 -12.85
N VAL A 20 12.77 -14.33 -13.40
CA VAL A 20 12.41 -13.47 -14.55
C VAL A 20 12.82 -14.10 -15.89
N LEU A 21 13.83 -14.99 -15.92
CA LEU A 21 14.28 -15.61 -17.17
C LEU A 21 13.45 -16.84 -17.61
N LEU A 22 12.71 -17.48 -16.71
CA LEU A 22 11.87 -18.64 -17.04
C LEU A 22 10.46 -18.26 -17.54
N ALA A 23 10.09 -16.97 -17.51
CA ALA A 23 8.79 -16.47 -17.99
C ALA A 23 8.83 -15.93 -19.43
N VAL A 24 9.99 -15.92 -20.10
CA VAL A 24 10.18 -15.26 -21.42
C VAL A 24 10.25 -16.25 -22.60
N LEU A 25 10.15 -17.58 -22.36
CA LEU A 25 10.31 -18.59 -23.43
C LEU A 25 9.17 -19.62 -23.54
N ALA A 26 7.94 -19.26 -23.16
CA ALA A 26 6.77 -20.08 -23.46
C ALA A 26 5.82 -19.33 -24.41
N THR A 27 6.12 -19.40 -25.70
CA THR A 27 5.08 -19.26 -26.73
C THR A 27 4.40 -20.62 -26.91
N PRO A 28 3.08 -20.72 -26.76
CA PRO A 28 2.31 -21.65 -27.56
C PRO A 28 1.63 -20.83 -28.65
N ALA A 29 2.09 -21.05 -29.88
CA ALA A 29 1.25 -20.88 -31.04
C ALA A 29 0.05 -21.83 -30.89
N PHE A 30 -1.17 -21.30 -30.83
CA PHE A 30 -2.37 -22.07 -31.16
C PHE A 30 -3.35 -21.18 -31.90
N ALA A 31 -3.36 -21.38 -33.21
CA ALA A 31 -4.53 -21.18 -34.04
C ALA A 31 -5.38 -22.46 -33.93
N ALA A 32 -6.58 -22.35 -33.36
CA ALA A 32 -7.67 -23.30 -33.57
C ALA A 32 -8.98 -22.58 -33.28
N GLY A 33 -9.91 -22.65 -34.24
CA GLY A 33 -11.04 -21.74 -34.37
C GLY A 33 -12.07 -21.84 -33.26
N VAL A 34 -12.51 -20.67 -32.80
CA VAL A 34 -13.81 -20.44 -32.17
C VAL A 34 -14.49 -19.39 -33.03
N SER A 35 -15.51 -19.80 -33.77
CA SER A 35 -16.37 -18.89 -34.51
C SER A 35 -17.38 -18.31 -33.52
N GLY A 36 -17.12 -17.07 -33.13
CA GLY A 36 -17.95 -16.24 -32.26
C GLY A 36 -17.31 -14.86 -32.18
N ARG A 37 -18.12 -13.80 -32.18
CA ARG A 37 -17.74 -12.38 -32.34
C ARG A 37 -16.58 -11.85 -31.45
N SER A 38 -16.06 -12.61 -30.48
CA SER A 38 -14.70 -12.47 -29.86
C SER A 38 -13.60 -12.14 -30.86
N GLY A 39 -13.67 -12.78 -32.02
CA GLY A 39 -12.67 -12.62 -33.06
C GLY A 39 -12.54 -11.16 -33.48
N ASP A 40 -13.59 -10.35 -33.39
CA ASP A 40 -13.57 -9.00 -33.92
C ASP A 40 -12.63 -8.09 -33.11
N LEU A 41 -12.68 -8.10 -31.76
CA LEU A 41 -11.78 -7.27 -30.95
C LEU A 41 -10.31 -7.68 -31.12
N ASP A 42 -10.02 -8.98 -31.05
CA ASP A 42 -8.65 -9.47 -31.18
C ASP A 42 -8.12 -9.36 -32.64
N GLN A 43 -8.99 -9.50 -33.65
CA GLN A 43 -8.63 -9.27 -35.05
C GLN A 43 -8.41 -7.78 -35.34
N VAL A 44 -9.28 -6.89 -34.85
CA VAL A 44 -9.09 -5.44 -34.99
C VAL A 44 -7.82 -5.02 -34.24
N PHE A 45 -7.57 -5.57 -33.06
CA PHE A 45 -6.33 -5.33 -32.33
C PHE A 45 -5.10 -5.88 -33.06
N SER A 46 -5.18 -7.05 -33.70
CA SER A 46 -4.10 -7.56 -34.56
C SER A 46 -3.83 -6.64 -35.75
N ARG A 47 -4.85 -5.99 -36.31
CA ARG A 47 -4.66 -4.96 -37.36
C ARG A 47 -4.02 -3.69 -36.79
N LEU A 48 -4.42 -3.27 -35.58
CA LEU A 48 -3.81 -2.15 -34.87
C LEU A 48 -2.31 -2.38 -34.63
N THR A 49 -1.92 -3.59 -34.19
CA THR A 49 -0.51 -3.91 -33.94
C THR A 49 0.32 -3.89 -35.21
N GLN A 50 -0.22 -4.31 -36.35
CA GLN A 50 0.42 -4.16 -37.66
C GLN A 50 0.60 -2.67 -38.04
N SER A 51 -0.43 -1.83 -37.86
CA SER A 51 -0.32 -0.38 -38.09
C SER A 51 0.73 0.29 -37.20
N MET A 52 0.92 -0.19 -35.97
CA MET A 52 1.98 0.32 -35.08
C MET A 52 3.40 0.02 -35.58
N GLN A 53 3.62 -1.12 -36.24
CA GLN A 53 4.92 -1.47 -36.82
C GLN A 53 5.32 -0.51 -37.95
N GLY A 54 4.34 -0.01 -38.72
CA GLY A 54 4.55 0.99 -39.77
C GLY A 54 4.78 2.41 -39.27
N LEU A 55 4.67 2.67 -37.95
CA LEU A 55 4.74 4.01 -37.33
C LEU A 55 3.72 5.03 -37.88
N ASP A 56 2.65 4.58 -38.54
CA ASP A 56 1.62 5.46 -39.08
C ASP A 56 0.61 5.86 -38.00
N SER A 57 0.73 7.11 -37.53
CA SER A 57 -0.17 7.64 -36.50
C SER A 57 -1.62 7.80 -36.94
N GLU A 58 -1.87 7.93 -38.25
CA GLU A 58 -3.24 8.08 -38.75
C GLU A 58 -3.96 6.73 -38.83
N SER A 59 -3.32 5.70 -39.39
CA SER A 59 -3.85 4.34 -39.35
C SER A 59 -4.07 3.85 -37.91
N VAL A 60 -3.17 4.16 -36.98
CA VAL A 60 -3.36 3.82 -35.55
C VAL A 60 -4.61 4.50 -34.97
N ARG A 61 -4.88 5.76 -35.33
CA ARG A 61 -6.09 6.48 -34.90
C ARG A 61 -7.36 5.83 -35.45
N GLU A 62 -7.38 5.56 -36.75
CA GLU A 62 -8.53 4.92 -37.43
C GLU A 62 -8.84 3.54 -36.82
N ARG A 63 -7.81 2.71 -36.61
CA ARG A 63 -7.97 1.41 -35.94
C ARG A 63 -8.39 1.54 -34.48
N THR A 64 -7.94 2.58 -33.78
CA THR A 64 -8.42 2.87 -32.42
C THR A 64 -9.91 3.23 -32.42
N ASP A 65 -10.37 4.01 -33.40
CA ASP A 65 -11.79 4.37 -33.56
C ASP A 65 -12.64 3.11 -33.83
N GLU A 66 -12.16 2.21 -34.68
CA GLU A 66 -12.79 0.91 -34.96
C GLU A 66 -12.94 0.06 -33.68
N ILE A 67 -11.88 -0.04 -32.86
CA ILE A 67 -11.93 -0.77 -31.59
C ILE A 67 -12.92 -0.13 -30.62
N LEU A 68 -12.89 1.20 -30.48
CA LEU A 68 -13.77 1.92 -29.56
C LEU A 68 -15.24 1.79 -29.96
N ASP A 69 -15.54 1.76 -31.26
CA ASP A 69 -16.90 1.52 -31.76
C ASP A 69 -17.39 0.11 -31.38
N VAL A 70 -16.55 -0.92 -31.58
CA VAL A 70 -16.88 -2.29 -31.15
C VAL A 70 -17.04 -2.37 -29.63
N ALA A 71 -16.11 -1.79 -28.87
CA ALA A 71 -16.14 -1.78 -27.40
C ALA A 71 -17.39 -1.07 -26.85
N THR A 72 -17.78 0.05 -27.45
CA THR A 72 -18.99 0.80 -27.06
C THR A 72 -20.25 -0.03 -27.28
N ARG A 73 -20.32 -0.78 -28.38
CA ARG A 73 -21.46 -1.68 -28.67
C ARG A 73 -21.61 -2.81 -27.64
N VAL A 74 -20.50 -3.30 -27.08
CA VAL A 74 -20.50 -4.38 -26.07
C VAL A 74 -20.50 -3.82 -24.63
N GLY A 75 -20.40 -2.51 -24.46
CA GLY A 75 -20.42 -1.84 -23.15
C GLY A 75 -19.08 -1.90 -22.39
N LEU A 76 -17.98 -2.17 -23.09
CA LEU A 76 -16.62 -2.06 -22.56
C LEU A 76 -16.21 -0.59 -22.45
N ARG A 77 -15.60 -0.24 -21.32
CA ARG A 77 -15.10 1.11 -21.01
C ARG A 77 -13.59 1.17 -20.95
N ARG A 78 -12.94 0.08 -20.55
CA ARG A 78 -11.50 0.00 -20.34
C ARG A 78 -10.90 -1.15 -21.14
N LEU A 79 -10.07 -0.83 -22.11
CA LEU A 79 -9.37 -1.79 -22.96
C LEU A 79 -7.90 -1.85 -22.53
N THR A 80 -7.68 -2.12 -21.25
CA THR A 80 -6.39 -2.00 -20.59
C THR A 80 -5.28 -2.81 -21.27
N PRO A 81 -5.46 -4.09 -21.66
CA PRO A 81 -4.40 -4.84 -22.35
C PRO A 81 -3.93 -4.14 -23.64
N TYR A 82 -4.85 -3.56 -24.41
CA TYR A 82 -4.55 -2.86 -25.65
C TYR A 82 -3.86 -1.52 -25.39
N ALA A 83 -4.31 -0.75 -24.40
CA ALA A 83 -3.65 0.48 -23.99
C ALA A 83 -2.20 0.22 -23.53
N LEU A 84 -1.97 -0.83 -22.74
CA LEU A 84 -0.63 -1.22 -22.27
C LEU A 84 0.29 -1.69 -23.39
N ALA A 85 -0.26 -2.36 -24.41
CA ALA A 85 0.50 -2.72 -25.60
C ALA A 85 1.01 -1.48 -26.34
N ILE A 86 0.16 -0.45 -26.52
CA ILE A 86 0.58 0.83 -27.11
C ILE A 86 1.65 1.50 -26.24
N VAL A 87 1.44 1.58 -24.92
CA VAL A 87 2.42 2.16 -23.99
C VAL A 87 3.77 1.46 -24.12
N THR A 88 3.78 0.14 -24.22
CA THR A 88 5.00 -0.66 -24.38
C THR A 88 5.67 -0.39 -25.72
N ALA A 89 4.90 -0.34 -26.81
CA ALA A 89 5.40 -0.03 -28.15
C ALA A 89 6.02 1.37 -28.22
N THR A 90 5.44 2.36 -27.54
CA THR A 90 5.95 3.75 -27.56
C THR A 90 7.34 3.91 -26.94
N LYS A 91 7.82 2.93 -26.16
CA LYS A 91 9.12 3.00 -25.49
C LYS A 91 10.30 3.08 -26.47
N THR A 92 10.16 2.52 -27.67
CA THR A 92 11.21 2.48 -28.70
C THR A 92 11.01 3.56 -29.78
N MET A 93 9.97 4.40 -29.66
CA MET A 93 9.57 5.33 -30.71
C MET A 93 10.09 6.76 -30.50
N PRO A 94 10.24 7.56 -31.57
CA PRO A 94 10.57 8.98 -31.46
C PRO A 94 9.53 9.76 -30.63
N PRO A 95 9.94 10.82 -29.90
CA PRO A 95 9.05 11.53 -28.96
C PRO A 95 7.75 12.07 -29.57
N ALA A 96 7.81 12.63 -30.78
CA ALA A 96 6.65 13.19 -31.46
C ALA A 96 5.60 12.12 -31.81
N THR A 97 6.05 10.97 -32.31
CA THR A 97 5.19 9.83 -32.67
C THR A 97 4.66 9.14 -31.42
N ALA A 98 5.52 8.92 -30.42
CA ALA A 98 5.15 8.34 -29.13
C ALA A 98 4.02 9.12 -28.46
N LYS A 99 4.07 10.46 -28.47
CA LYS A 99 2.99 11.30 -27.93
C LYS A 99 1.66 11.07 -28.66
N LYS A 100 1.65 11.00 -30.00
CA LYS A 100 0.43 10.75 -30.78
C LYS A 100 -0.18 9.39 -30.45
N MET A 101 0.66 8.36 -30.30
CA MET A 101 0.21 7.01 -29.93
C MET A 101 -0.30 6.93 -28.49
N LEU A 102 0.38 7.57 -27.53
CA LEU A 102 -0.08 7.60 -26.13
C LEU A 102 -1.42 8.32 -25.95
N VAL A 103 -1.75 9.28 -26.81
CA VAL A 103 -3.09 9.88 -26.83
C VAL A 103 -4.14 8.84 -27.24
N GLN A 104 -3.84 7.94 -28.18
CA GLN A 104 -4.75 6.85 -28.51
C GLN A 104 -4.85 5.82 -27.37
N ALA A 105 -3.74 5.51 -26.70
CA ALA A 105 -3.76 4.65 -25.51
C ALA A 105 -4.67 5.21 -24.39
N ALA A 106 -4.64 6.53 -24.18
CA ALA A 106 -5.51 7.21 -23.21
C ALA A 106 -7.00 7.17 -23.59
N ARG A 107 -7.32 6.99 -24.88
CA ARG A 107 -8.71 6.79 -25.31
C ARG A 107 -9.19 5.38 -25.06
N LEU A 108 -8.30 4.38 -25.19
CA LEU A 108 -8.60 2.98 -24.92
C LEU A 108 -8.74 2.67 -23.43
N ASP A 109 -7.94 3.29 -22.57
CA ASP A 109 -8.10 3.23 -21.11
C ASP A 109 -7.85 4.62 -20.48
N PRO A 110 -8.91 5.40 -20.24
CA PRO A 110 -8.82 6.75 -19.66
C PRO A 110 -8.26 6.79 -18.25
N ASP A 111 -8.34 5.68 -17.50
CA ASP A 111 -7.96 5.62 -16.10
C ASP A 111 -6.64 4.86 -15.88
N SER A 112 -5.96 4.43 -16.96
CA SER A 112 -4.68 3.71 -16.85
C SER A 112 -3.57 4.59 -16.28
N PRO A 113 -3.00 4.24 -15.11
CA PRO A 113 -1.85 4.95 -14.54
C PRO A 113 -0.60 4.87 -15.42
N GLU A 114 -0.39 3.74 -16.11
CA GLU A 114 0.74 3.49 -17.00
C GLU A 114 0.74 4.49 -18.17
N VAL A 115 -0.45 4.74 -18.76
CA VAL A 115 -0.62 5.73 -19.83
C VAL A 115 -0.30 7.14 -19.34
N PHE A 116 -0.80 7.55 -18.18
CA PHE A 116 -0.52 8.88 -17.62
C PHE A 116 0.97 9.09 -17.33
N LEU A 117 1.65 8.10 -16.74
CA LEU A 117 3.08 8.21 -16.47
C LEU A 117 3.90 8.25 -17.76
N ALA A 118 3.53 7.47 -18.78
CA ALA A 118 4.16 7.54 -20.10
C ALA A 118 3.96 8.91 -20.77
N LEU A 119 2.75 9.48 -20.70
CA LEU A 119 2.45 10.83 -21.19
C LEU A 119 3.25 11.90 -20.43
N ALA A 120 3.36 11.78 -19.10
CA ALA A 120 4.13 12.69 -18.27
C ALA A 120 5.62 12.66 -18.64
N ARG A 121 6.18 11.48 -18.92
CA ARG A 121 7.55 11.32 -19.44
C ARG A 121 7.76 12.04 -20.77
N GLN A 122 6.82 11.90 -21.71
CA GLN A 122 6.88 12.63 -22.98
C GLN A 122 6.78 14.16 -22.82
N GLN A 123 5.89 14.64 -21.94
CA GLN A 123 5.76 16.07 -21.65
C GLN A 123 7.03 16.64 -21.00
N ALA A 124 7.69 15.87 -20.13
CA ALA A 124 8.95 16.25 -19.53
C ALA A 124 10.07 16.35 -20.59
N ALA A 125 10.18 15.36 -21.48
CA ALA A 125 11.17 15.33 -22.56
C ALA A 125 11.02 16.50 -23.55
N THR A 126 9.80 17.00 -23.74
CA THR A 126 9.49 18.14 -24.62
C THR A 126 9.54 19.50 -23.91
N GLY A 127 10.04 19.55 -22.67
CA GLY A 127 10.23 20.80 -21.91
C GLY A 127 8.98 21.33 -21.19
N ARG A 128 7.82 20.65 -21.28
CA ARG A 128 6.57 21.07 -20.63
C ARG A 128 6.49 20.58 -19.17
N ARG A 129 7.39 21.07 -18.33
CA ARG A 129 7.59 20.59 -16.95
C ARG A 129 6.35 20.71 -16.05
N ALA A 130 5.60 21.81 -16.13
CA ALA A 130 4.39 22.00 -15.32
C ALA A 130 3.28 21.00 -15.68
N ALA A 131 3.07 20.77 -16.99
CA ALA A 131 2.12 19.77 -17.48
C ALA A 131 2.57 18.35 -17.09
N ALA A 132 3.86 18.06 -17.21
CA ALA A 132 4.43 16.77 -16.80
C ALA A 132 4.16 16.50 -15.31
N LEU A 133 4.37 17.48 -14.43
CA LEU A 133 4.08 17.35 -13.01
C LEU A 133 2.59 17.07 -12.74
N ALA A 134 1.68 17.83 -13.36
CA ALA A 134 0.24 17.63 -13.20
C ALA A 134 -0.20 16.24 -13.68
N THR A 135 0.31 15.77 -14.83
CA THR A 135 0.02 14.43 -15.37
C THR A 135 0.62 13.33 -14.50
N THR A 136 1.80 13.57 -13.90
CA THR A 136 2.42 12.64 -12.93
C THR A 136 1.53 12.44 -11.70
N VAL A 137 1.03 13.55 -11.12
CA VAL A 137 0.13 13.49 -9.96
C VAL A 137 -1.14 12.72 -10.31
N ARG A 138 -1.73 12.96 -11.48
CA ARG A 138 -2.88 12.18 -11.94
C ARG A 138 -2.56 10.70 -12.09
N GLY A 139 -1.44 10.34 -12.73
CA GLY A 139 -1.02 8.95 -12.87
C GLY A 139 -0.81 8.24 -11.53
N LEU A 140 -0.21 8.92 -10.54
CA LEU A 140 -0.05 8.39 -9.18
C LEU A 140 -1.41 8.22 -8.46
N VAL A 141 -2.34 9.18 -8.62
CA VAL A 141 -3.69 9.08 -8.05
C VAL A 141 -4.48 7.94 -8.71
N SER A 142 -4.40 7.80 -10.03
CA SER A 142 -4.99 6.65 -10.74
C SER A 142 -4.37 5.34 -10.28
N ALA A 143 -3.05 5.29 -10.04
CA ALA A 143 -2.40 4.07 -9.54
C ALA A 143 -2.91 3.64 -8.16
N MET A 144 -3.24 4.59 -7.28
CA MET A 144 -3.82 4.31 -5.96
C MET A 144 -5.30 3.86 -6.04
N ARG A 145 -6.00 4.20 -7.11
CA ARG A 145 -7.41 3.85 -7.32
C ARG A 145 -7.59 2.58 -8.14
N ASP A 146 -6.65 2.29 -9.04
CA ASP A 146 -6.69 1.11 -9.91
C ASP A 146 -6.64 -0.16 -9.06
N VAL A 147 -7.68 -0.96 -9.19
CA VAL A 147 -7.89 -2.17 -8.42
C VAL A 147 -6.81 -3.21 -8.72
N ARG A 148 -6.30 -3.27 -9.96
CA ARG A 148 -5.22 -4.17 -10.38
C ARG A 148 -3.94 -3.96 -9.57
N LEU A 149 -3.70 -2.72 -9.15
CA LEU A 149 -2.49 -2.31 -8.46
C LEU A 149 -2.67 -2.30 -6.94
N ARG A 150 -3.88 -2.49 -6.41
CA ARG A 150 -4.16 -2.42 -4.97
C ARG A 150 -3.31 -3.42 -4.16
N SER A 151 -3.15 -4.64 -4.66
CA SER A 151 -2.32 -5.69 -4.05
C SER A 151 -0.82 -5.39 -4.09
N LEU A 152 -0.39 -4.45 -4.94
CA LEU A 152 1.00 -3.98 -4.99
C LEU A 152 1.19 -2.70 -4.18
N VAL A 153 0.39 -1.67 -4.43
CA VAL A 153 0.51 -0.29 -3.92
C VAL A 153 0.41 -0.23 -2.40
N PHE A 154 -0.67 -0.74 -1.82
CA PHE A 154 -0.91 -0.59 -0.38
C PHE A 154 0.01 -1.46 0.48
N PRO A 155 0.25 -2.74 0.13
CA PRO A 155 1.21 -3.56 0.86
C PRO A 155 2.64 -3.02 0.76
N SER A 156 3.07 -2.55 -0.42
CA SER A 156 4.43 -2.00 -0.58
C SER A 156 4.61 -0.69 0.17
N ALA A 157 3.57 0.14 0.21
CA ALA A 157 3.56 1.34 1.03
C ALA A 157 3.69 0.93 2.50
N THR A 158 2.89 -0.02 2.99
CA THR A 158 2.92 -0.49 4.38
C THR A 158 4.31 -0.99 4.77
N ILE A 159 4.96 -1.82 3.94
CA ILE A 159 6.33 -2.30 4.18
C ILE A 159 7.31 -1.12 4.24
N SER A 160 7.30 -0.26 3.21
CA SER A 160 8.21 0.89 3.11
C SER A 160 8.07 1.84 4.30
N LEU A 161 6.83 2.10 4.71
CA LEU A 161 6.48 2.96 5.84
C LEU A 161 6.92 2.35 7.16
N THR A 162 6.72 1.04 7.35
CA THR A 162 7.15 0.32 8.56
C THR A 162 8.67 0.36 8.68
N VAL A 163 9.40 0.07 7.61
CA VAL A 163 10.87 0.14 7.58
C VAL A 163 11.35 1.56 7.85
N GLY A 164 10.78 2.57 7.19
CA GLY A 164 11.10 3.97 7.44
C GLY A 164 10.88 4.38 8.89
N ALA A 165 9.71 4.05 9.44
CA ALA A 165 9.36 4.38 10.82
C ALA A 165 10.29 3.71 11.82
N LEU A 166 10.72 2.46 11.58
CA LEU A 166 11.71 1.78 12.40
C LEU A 166 13.07 2.48 12.34
N VAL A 167 13.55 2.85 11.14
CA VAL A 167 14.82 3.58 10.98
C VAL A 167 14.76 4.93 11.68
N ALA A 168 13.67 5.67 11.52
CA ALA A 168 13.45 6.95 12.21
C ALA A 168 13.46 6.78 13.73
N PHE A 169 12.75 5.77 14.22
CA PHE A 169 12.68 5.47 15.64
C PHE A 169 14.05 5.07 16.21
N LEU A 170 14.81 4.21 15.51
CA LEU A 170 16.14 3.80 15.93
C LEU A 170 17.12 4.97 15.94
N ALA A 171 17.08 5.86 14.93
CA ALA A 171 17.91 7.07 14.90
C ALA A 171 17.55 8.02 16.05
N TRP A 172 16.26 8.26 16.28
CA TRP A 172 15.78 9.04 17.42
C TRP A 172 16.19 8.43 18.76
N PHE A 173 16.07 7.12 18.89
CA PHE A 173 16.38 6.38 20.11
C PHE A 173 17.88 6.34 20.39
N ALA A 174 18.72 6.27 19.36
CA ALA A 174 20.18 6.37 19.52
C ALA A 174 20.58 7.71 20.15
N VAL A 175 19.99 8.83 19.68
CA VAL A 175 20.22 10.15 20.29
C VAL A 175 19.63 10.21 21.71
N ALA A 176 18.46 9.62 21.94
CA ALA A 176 17.85 9.57 23.28
C ALA A 176 18.76 8.83 24.28
N THR A 177 19.33 7.70 23.85
CA THR A 177 20.27 6.89 24.63
C THR A 177 21.53 7.68 24.93
N PHE A 178 22.16 8.31 23.92
CA PHE A 178 23.36 9.11 24.14
C PHE A 178 23.13 10.28 25.12
N LYS A 179 21.98 10.96 25.03
CA LYS A 179 21.62 12.08 25.92
C LYS A 179 21.18 11.65 27.33
N THR A 180 20.88 10.38 27.55
CA THR A 180 20.46 9.84 28.85
C THR A 180 21.52 8.96 29.49
N ALA A 181 22.48 8.44 28.72
CA ALA A 181 23.52 7.52 29.17
C ALA A 181 24.25 8.01 30.42
N PRO A 182 24.67 9.29 30.56
CA PRO A 182 25.33 9.74 31.79
C PRO A 182 24.46 9.64 33.05
N ARG A 183 23.12 9.73 32.92
CA ARG A 183 22.17 9.60 34.02
C ARG A 183 21.96 8.13 34.39
N VAL A 184 21.79 7.29 33.37
CA VAL A 184 21.66 5.83 33.55
C VAL A 184 22.93 5.29 34.20
N TRP A 185 24.09 5.64 33.67
CA TRP A 185 25.39 5.20 34.17
C TRP A 185 25.61 5.59 35.63
N HIS A 186 25.29 6.83 36.00
CA HIS A 186 25.42 7.28 37.38
C HIS A 186 24.56 6.47 38.36
N ASP A 187 23.31 6.15 37.99
CA ASP A 187 22.43 5.33 38.83
C ASP A 187 22.89 3.85 38.89
N LEU A 188 23.45 3.32 37.80
CA LEU A 188 24.01 1.96 37.79
C LEU A 188 25.26 1.84 38.65
N ASP A 189 26.15 2.83 38.59
CA ASP A 189 27.36 2.90 39.41
C ASP A 189 27.00 3.02 40.90
N GLU A 190 26.04 3.88 41.23
CA GLU A 190 25.53 4.04 42.60
C GLU A 190 24.84 2.76 43.13
N LEU A 191 24.11 2.05 42.26
CA LEU A 191 23.52 0.76 42.60
C LEU A 191 24.61 -0.27 42.90
N ALA A 192 25.67 -0.32 42.08
CA ALA A 192 26.78 -1.23 42.25
C ALA A 192 27.60 -0.96 43.53
N VAL A 193 27.79 0.32 43.88
CA VAL A 193 28.35 0.73 45.17
C VAL A 193 27.47 0.26 46.33
N GLY A 194 26.14 0.36 46.21
CA GLY A 194 25.19 -0.16 47.19
C GLY A 194 25.32 -1.66 47.48
N TYR A 195 25.73 -2.45 46.49
CA TYR A 195 26.02 -3.89 46.63
C TYR A 195 27.47 -4.19 47.07
N ARG A 196 28.24 -3.18 47.48
CA ARG A 196 29.63 -3.31 47.96
C ARG A 196 30.59 -3.96 46.93
N LEU A 197 30.34 -3.74 45.64
CA LEU A 197 31.17 -4.27 44.55
C LEU A 197 32.55 -3.57 44.44
N GLY A 198 32.81 -2.52 45.22
CA GLY A 198 34.11 -1.86 45.30
C GLY A 198 34.62 -1.40 43.93
N ALA A 199 35.88 -1.70 43.61
CA ALA A 199 36.51 -1.35 42.34
C ALA A 199 35.85 -1.99 41.09
N SER A 200 35.01 -3.01 41.27
CA SER A 200 34.29 -3.67 40.18
C SER A 200 32.94 -3.02 39.82
N ALA A 201 32.51 -2.01 40.57
CA ALA A 201 31.27 -1.26 40.32
C ALA A 201 31.09 -0.75 38.86
N PRO A 202 32.09 -0.10 38.22
CA PRO A 202 31.95 0.35 36.84
C PRO A 202 31.85 -0.81 35.84
N VAL A 203 32.49 -1.95 36.14
CA VAL A 203 32.41 -3.15 35.29
C VAL A 203 31.01 -3.75 35.39
N ALA A 204 30.46 -3.86 36.60
CA ALA A 204 29.08 -4.33 36.79
C ALA A 204 28.05 -3.40 36.12
N ALA A 205 28.25 -2.08 36.18
CA ALA A 205 27.43 -1.11 35.48
C ALA A 205 27.52 -1.28 33.95
N ALA A 206 28.72 -1.53 33.40
CA ALA A 206 28.92 -1.80 31.99
C ALA A 206 28.21 -3.09 31.53
N VAL A 207 28.33 -4.16 32.31
CA VAL A 207 27.67 -5.45 32.04
C VAL A 207 26.16 -5.28 32.05
N LEU A 208 25.59 -4.57 33.02
CA LEU A 208 24.13 -4.36 33.08
C LEU A 208 23.63 -3.43 31.96
N PHE A 209 24.41 -2.40 31.60
CA PHE A 209 24.07 -1.50 30.51
C PHE A 209 24.03 -2.23 29.16
N ALA A 210 25.01 -3.11 28.90
CA ALA A 210 25.14 -3.84 27.64
C ALA A 210 24.83 -5.35 27.77
N LEU A 211 23.94 -5.72 28.72
CA LEU A 211 23.70 -7.12 29.10
C LEU A 211 23.43 -8.05 27.90
N PRO A 212 22.56 -7.71 26.93
CA PRO A 212 22.35 -8.57 25.75
C PRO A 212 23.61 -8.84 24.94
N ALA A 213 24.53 -7.88 24.83
CA ALA A 213 25.77 -8.08 24.08
C ALA A 213 26.71 -9.08 24.77
N PHE A 214 26.75 -9.09 26.11
CA PHE A 214 27.59 -10.02 26.88
C PHE A 214 27.09 -11.47 26.86
N ILE A 215 25.78 -11.68 26.71
CA ILE A 215 25.17 -13.02 26.61
C ILE A 215 25.08 -13.54 25.16
N GLY A 216 25.73 -12.88 24.21
CA GLY A 216 25.73 -13.26 22.79
C GLY A 216 24.44 -12.91 22.04
N GLY A 217 23.65 -11.97 22.55
CA GLY A 217 22.45 -11.46 21.89
C GLY A 217 22.75 -10.57 20.69
N ASP A 218 21.91 -10.66 19.67
CA ASP A 218 21.94 -9.82 18.47
C ASP A 218 21.76 -8.31 18.81
N PRO A 219 22.31 -7.37 18.01
CA PRO A 219 22.09 -5.92 18.19
C PRO A 219 20.63 -5.49 18.37
N PHE A 220 19.69 -6.23 17.78
CA PHE A 220 18.25 -6.02 18.02
C PHE A 220 17.90 -6.09 19.52
N TRP A 221 18.35 -7.12 20.23
CA TRP A 221 18.04 -7.32 21.64
C TRP A 221 18.72 -6.29 22.52
N LEU A 222 19.93 -5.84 22.14
CA LEU A 222 20.59 -4.71 22.79
C LEU A 222 19.74 -3.44 22.67
N ALA A 223 19.20 -3.13 21.50
CA ALA A 223 18.34 -1.97 21.31
C ALA A 223 17.07 -2.05 22.18
N VAL A 224 16.37 -3.19 22.15
CA VAL A 224 15.15 -3.43 22.95
C VAL A 224 15.43 -3.29 24.46
N TRP A 225 16.54 -3.86 24.94
CA TRP A 225 16.99 -3.73 26.32
C TRP A 225 17.29 -2.27 26.71
N LEU A 226 18.06 -1.57 25.88
CA LEU A 226 18.41 -0.17 26.13
C LEU A 226 17.17 0.71 26.16
N ILE A 227 16.15 0.44 25.32
CA ILE A 227 14.88 1.16 25.37
C ILE A 227 14.25 1.01 26.75
N ALA A 228 14.16 -0.21 27.28
CA ALA A 228 13.60 -0.45 28.60
C ALA A 228 14.40 0.23 29.73
N LEU A 229 15.73 0.21 29.63
CA LEU A 229 16.63 0.78 30.64
C LEU A 229 16.61 2.31 30.65
N VAL A 230 16.59 2.94 29.47
CA VAL A 230 16.62 4.41 29.29
C VAL A 230 15.26 5.06 29.56
N TRP A 231 14.17 4.34 29.27
CA TRP A 231 12.81 4.86 29.34
C TRP A 231 12.46 5.68 30.59
N PRO A 232 12.79 5.24 31.83
CA PRO A 232 12.40 5.97 33.03
C PRO A 232 12.96 7.41 33.09
N TYR A 233 14.12 7.64 32.46
CA TYR A 233 14.85 8.91 32.43
C TYR A 233 14.36 9.88 31.33
N LEU A 234 13.43 9.44 30.49
CA LEU A 234 12.82 10.28 29.45
C LEU A 234 11.75 11.21 30.07
N SER A 235 11.48 12.35 29.42
CA SER A 235 10.34 13.21 29.77
C SER A 235 9.02 12.55 29.35
N PRO A 236 7.87 12.92 29.96
CA PRO A 236 6.57 12.30 29.63
C PRO A 236 6.26 12.18 28.12
N PRO A 237 6.41 13.23 27.29
CA PRO A 237 6.17 13.10 25.84
C PRO A 237 7.18 12.16 25.16
N ARG A 238 8.42 12.07 25.64
CA ARG A 238 9.43 11.16 25.09
C ARG A 238 9.21 9.70 25.50
N LYS A 239 8.61 9.46 26.68
CA LYS A 239 8.15 8.13 27.09
C LYS A 239 7.07 7.63 26.13
N ALA A 240 6.12 8.49 25.75
CA ALA A 240 5.09 8.13 24.77
C ALA A 240 5.69 7.77 23.40
N ILE A 241 6.70 8.53 22.93
CA ILE A 241 7.41 8.21 21.68
C ILE A 241 8.14 6.85 21.78
N ALA A 242 8.85 6.60 22.89
CA ALA A 242 9.50 5.30 23.13
C ALA A 242 8.49 4.14 23.19
N ALA A 243 7.30 4.38 23.76
CA ALA A 243 6.21 3.41 23.80
C ALA A 243 5.71 3.05 22.42
N LEU A 244 5.40 4.08 21.64
CA LEU A 244 4.93 3.90 20.28
C LEU A 244 5.98 3.18 19.43
N GLY A 245 7.27 3.43 19.65
CA GLY A 245 8.35 2.71 18.99
C GLY A 245 8.46 1.23 19.38
N LEU A 246 8.30 0.87 20.66
CA LEU A 246 8.22 -0.55 21.06
C LEU A 246 6.98 -1.23 20.48
N LEU A 247 5.83 -0.55 20.47
CA LEU A 247 4.62 -1.06 19.85
C LEU A 247 4.77 -1.22 18.33
N LEU A 248 5.51 -0.32 17.66
CA LEU A 248 5.86 -0.44 16.25
C LEU A 248 6.75 -1.66 16.00
N ILE A 249 7.79 -1.88 16.81
CA ILE A 249 8.61 -3.10 16.75
C ILE A 249 7.74 -4.34 16.94
N ALA A 250 6.80 -4.30 17.89
CA ALA A 250 5.89 -5.42 18.14
C ALA A 250 4.91 -5.67 16.99
N ALA A 251 4.43 -4.62 16.33
CA ALA A 251 3.53 -4.73 15.18
C ALA A 251 4.25 -5.18 13.90
N THR A 252 5.57 -4.96 13.80
CA THR A 252 6.35 -5.15 12.56
C THR A 252 6.20 -6.55 11.95
N PRO A 253 6.35 -7.67 12.69
CA PRO A 253 6.21 -9.00 12.09
C PRO A 253 4.82 -9.21 11.47
N THR A 254 3.77 -8.73 12.13
CA THR A 254 2.39 -8.80 11.63
C THR A 254 2.18 -7.95 10.40
N LEU A 255 2.66 -6.69 10.42
CA LEU A 255 2.56 -5.79 9.28
C LEU A 255 3.29 -6.34 8.06
N LEU A 256 4.47 -6.93 8.27
CA LEU A 256 5.25 -7.56 7.20
C LEU A 256 4.57 -8.83 6.67
N GLU A 257 4.17 -9.78 7.53
CA GLU A 257 3.54 -11.04 7.08
C GLU A 257 2.26 -10.76 6.28
N VAL A 258 1.39 -9.86 6.77
CA VAL A 258 0.16 -9.47 6.07
C VAL A 258 0.50 -8.81 4.74
N SER A 259 1.46 -7.88 4.71
CA SER A 259 1.82 -7.17 3.47
C SER A 259 2.45 -8.09 2.44
N PHE A 260 3.37 -8.97 2.86
CA PHE A 260 3.98 -9.96 1.97
C PHE A 260 2.92 -10.92 1.42
N GLY A 261 2.00 -11.40 2.25
CA GLY A 261 0.90 -12.24 1.80
C GLY A 261 0.07 -11.59 0.70
N HIS A 262 -0.24 -10.30 0.81
CA HIS A 262 -0.98 -9.58 -0.25
C HIS A 262 -0.16 -9.35 -1.53
N MET A 263 1.17 -9.28 -1.45
CA MET A 263 2.03 -9.09 -2.63
C MET A 263 2.30 -10.39 -3.39
N THR A 264 2.54 -11.48 -2.67
CA THR A 264 2.97 -12.75 -3.26
C THR A 264 1.81 -13.55 -3.79
N HIS A 265 0.59 -13.31 -3.29
CA HIS A 265 -0.61 -13.95 -3.81
C HIS A 265 -1.24 -13.06 -4.87
N PRO A 266 -1.39 -13.54 -6.12
CA PRO A 266 -2.12 -12.80 -7.15
C PRO A 266 -3.55 -12.51 -6.66
N PRO A 267 -4.17 -11.41 -7.11
CA PRO A 267 -5.56 -11.16 -6.79
C PRO A 267 -6.40 -12.36 -7.24
N ASP A 268 -7.25 -12.83 -6.33
CA ASP A 268 -8.17 -13.95 -6.58
C ASP A 268 -8.87 -13.77 -7.94
N PRO A 269 -8.76 -14.75 -8.86
CA PRO A 269 -9.38 -14.68 -10.19
C PRO A 269 -10.89 -14.37 -10.15
N VAL A 270 -11.60 -14.85 -9.12
CA VAL A 270 -13.04 -14.62 -8.94
C VAL A 270 -13.32 -13.15 -8.62
N ASN A 271 -12.63 -12.60 -7.63
CA ASN A 271 -12.77 -11.18 -7.28
C ASN A 271 -12.27 -10.26 -8.41
N ARG A 272 -11.14 -10.60 -9.05
CA ARG A 272 -10.61 -9.84 -10.21
C ARG A 272 -11.62 -9.80 -11.35
N GLY A 273 -12.28 -10.93 -11.65
CA GLY A 273 -13.31 -11.01 -12.67
C GLY A 273 -14.53 -10.17 -12.34
N ALA A 274 -15.01 -10.22 -11.10
CA ALA A 274 -16.14 -9.40 -10.65
C ALA A 274 -15.82 -7.89 -10.66
N GLU A 275 -14.59 -7.52 -10.32
CA GLU A 275 -14.11 -6.13 -10.40
C GLU A 275 -13.94 -5.68 -11.86
N ALA A 276 -13.44 -6.55 -12.75
CA ALA A 276 -13.35 -6.26 -14.19
C ALA A 276 -14.74 -5.99 -14.78
N LEU A 277 -15.75 -6.79 -14.42
CA LEU A 277 -17.15 -6.57 -14.81
C LEU A 277 -17.67 -5.21 -14.36
N ALA A 278 -17.45 -4.87 -13.09
CA ALA A 278 -17.90 -3.61 -12.50
C ALA A 278 -17.23 -2.38 -13.15
N GLU A 279 -15.96 -2.52 -13.54
CA GLU A 279 -15.20 -1.47 -14.25
C GLU A 279 -15.54 -1.37 -15.74
N GLY A 280 -16.17 -2.39 -16.33
CA GLY A 280 -16.30 -2.48 -17.78
C GLY A 280 -14.97 -2.77 -18.46
N ARG A 281 -14.08 -3.52 -17.80
CA ARG A 281 -12.70 -3.76 -18.24
C ARG A 281 -12.57 -5.08 -18.99
N TYR A 282 -11.95 -5.03 -20.17
CA TYR A 282 -11.61 -6.21 -20.95
C TYR A 282 -10.47 -6.99 -20.26
N ASP A 283 -10.74 -8.25 -19.89
CA ASP A 283 -9.81 -9.11 -19.16
C ASP A 283 -9.86 -10.56 -19.68
N PRO A 284 -9.29 -10.85 -20.87
CA PRO A 284 -9.31 -12.18 -21.48
C PRO A 284 -8.51 -13.22 -20.67
N GLN A 285 -7.39 -12.81 -20.07
CA GLN A 285 -6.63 -13.66 -19.15
C GLN A 285 -7.45 -13.98 -17.88
N GLY A 286 -8.24 -13.01 -17.41
CA GLY A 286 -9.38 -13.16 -16.51
C GLY A 286 -10.16 -14.45 -16.69
N ILE A 287 -10.67 -14.63 -17.90
CA ILE A 287 -11.57 -15.71 -18.28
C ILE A 287 -10.83 -17.06 -18.28
N GLU A 288 -9.60 -17.11 -18.79
CA GLU A 288 -8.83 -18.36 -18.86
C GLU A 288 -8.47 -18.88 -17.46
N GLU A 289 -8.01 -17.99 -16.58
CA GLU A 289 -7.71 -18.37 -15.18
C GLU A 289 -8.97 -18.83 -14.46
N LEU A 290 -10.13 -18.21 -14.70
CA LEU A 290 -11.40 -18.69 -14.17
C LEU A 290 -11.80 -20.04 -14.75
N ASN A 291 -11.63 -20.30 -16.05
CA ASN A 291 -11.91 -21.61 -16.63
C ASN A 291 -11.12 -22.73 -15.95
N SER A 292 -9.88 -22.46 -15.52
CA SER A 292 -9.05 -23.42 -14.76
C SER A 292 -9.61 -23.78 -13.38
N LEU A 293 -10.57 -23.00 -12.86
CA LEU A 293 -11.24 -23.21 -11.58
C LEU A 293 -12.65 -23.83 -11.74
N ALA A 294 -13.09 -24.12 -12.96
CA ALA A 294 -14.46 -24.58 -13.22
C ALA A 294 -14.82 -25.91 -12.52
N ASP A 295 -13.84 -26.75 -12.24
CA ASP A 295 -14.02 -28.00 -11.48
C ASP A 295 -14.36 -27.73 -10.00
N LEU A 296 -13.72 -26.73 -9.39
CA LEU A 296 -13.93 -26.33 -7.99
C LEU A 296 -15.34 -25.77 -7.75
N PHE A 297 -15.96 -25.21 -8.78
CA PHE A 297 -17.27 -24.58 -8.75
C PHE A 297 -18.29 -25.27 -9.68
N ALA A 298 -18.09 -26.55 -10.00
CA ALA A 298 -18.91 -27.28 -10.98
C ALA A 298 -20.42 -27.28 -10.62
N ASP A 299 -20.75 -27.23 -9.34
CA ASP A 299 -22.10 -27.19 -8.77
C ASP A 299 -22.62 -25.76 -8.50
N ASP A 300 -21.87 -24.69 -8.82
CA ASP A 300 -22.29 -23.30 -8.62
C ASP A 300 -22.74 -22.61 -9.91
N GLY A 301 -24.05 -22.43 -10.07
CA GLY A 301 -24.61 -21.63 -11.17
C GLY A 301 -24.11 -20.17 -11.17
N GLN A 302 -23.73 -19.61 -10.01
CA GLN A 302 -23.20 -18.25 -9.93
C GLN A 302 -21.78 -18.12 -10.51
N PHE A 303 -20.97 -19.18 -10.41
CA PHE A 303 -19.66 -19.21 -11.05
C PHE A 303 -19.79 -19.20 -12.57
N ARG A 304 -20.71 -20.01 -13.09
CA ARG A 304 -21.08 -20.01 -14.51
C ARG A 304 -21.66 -18.67 -14.96
N ARG A 305 -22.42 -17.99 -14.10
CA ARG A 305 -22.88 -16.61 -14.35
C ARG A 305 -21.71 -15.64 -14.50
N LEU A 306 -20.73 -15.67 -13.60
CA LEU A 306 -19.53 -14.81 -13.68
C LEU A 306 -18.78 -15.02 -15.00
N LEU A 307 -18.49 -16.29 -15.37
CA LEU A 307 -17.86 -16.62 -16.65
C LEU A 307 -18.70 -16.14 -17.84
N GLY A 308 -20.01 -16.34 -17.79
CA GLY A 308 -20.92 -15.90 -18.83
C GLY A 308 -20.98 -14.38 -18.97
N ASP A 309 -20.99 -13.64 -17.87
CA ASP A 309 -21.01 -12.18 -17.86
C ASP A 309 -19.70 -11.60 -18.43
N LEU A 310 -18.55 -12.21 -18.08
CA LEU A 310 -17.24 -11.81 -18.62
C LEU A 310 -17.16 -12.08 -20.12
N ASN A 311 -17.61 -13.25 -20.58
CA ASN A 311 -17.67 -13.57 -22.00
C ASN A 311 -18.63 -12.64 -22.75
N ARG A 312 -19.80 -12.34 -22.16
CA ARG A 312 -20.76 -11.39 -22.75
C ARG A 312 -20.14 -10.01 -22.90
N GLN A 313 -19.45 -9.52 -21.87
CA GLN A 313 -18.76 -8.23 -21.89
C GLN A 313 -17.57 -8.23 -22.85
N ALA A 314 -16.93 -9.38 -23.10
CA ALA A 314 -15.91 -9.56 -24.12
C ALA A 314 -16.48 -9.63 -25.56
N GLY A 315 -17.81 -9.76 -25.72
CA GLY A 315 -18.47 -9.94 -27.02
C GLY A 315 -18.59 -11.40 -27.46
N ASN A 316 -18.20 -12.34 -26.59
CA ASN A 316 -18.20 -13.79 -26.85
C ASN A 316 -19.59 -14.36 -26.52
N LEU A 317 -20.61 -13.94 -27.27
CA LEU A 317 -22.01 -14.21 -26.94
C LEU A 317 -22.34 -15.72 -26.94
N ASP A 318 -21.73 -16.50 -27.83
CA ASP A 318 -21.87 -17.96 -27.85
C ASP A 318 -21.33 -18.62 -26.57
N ALA A 319 -20.11 -18.24 -26.18
CA ALA A 319 -19.48 -18.71 -24.95
C ALA A 319 -20.25 -18.27 -23.71
N ALA A 320 -20.79 -17.05 -23.73
CA ALA A 320 -21.65 -16.54 -22.66
C ALA A 320 -22.93 -17.36 -22.53
N ALA A 321 -23.65 -17.59 -23.63
CA ALA A 321 -24.86 -18.39 -23.66
C ALA A 321 -24.58 -19.84 -23.22
N ALA A 322 -23.47 -20.44 -23.65
CA ALA A 322 -23.06 -21.76 -23.21
C ALA A 322 -22.80 -21.81 -21.70
N ALA A 323 -22.09 -20.83 -21.14
CA ALA A 323 -21.84 -20.74 -19.70
C ALA A 323 -23.15 -20.61 -18.91
N TYR A 324 -24.08 -19.74 -19.35
CA TYR A 324 -25.37 -19.60 -18.66
C TYR A 324 -26.21 -20.88 -18.73
N ARG A 325 -26.28 -21.55 -19.90
CA ARG A 325 -26.96 -22.84 -20.03
C ARG A 325 -26.39 -23.89 -19.10
N GLU A 326 -25.06 -23.93 -18.95
CA GLU A 326 -24.39 -24.84 -18.02
C GLU A 326 -24.76 -24.54 -16.57
N GLY A 327 -24.83 -23.27 -16.17
CA GLY A 327 -25.32 -22.88 -14.84
C GLY A 327 -26.80 -23.24 -14.62
N LEU A 328 -27.62 -23.22 -15.68
CA LEU A 328 -29.02 -23.65 -15.62
C LEU A 328 -29.17 -25.17 -15.52
N ARG A 329 -28.15 -25.97 -15.87
CA ARG A 329 -28.20 -27.42 -15.64
C ARG A 329 -28.22 -27.78 -14.15
N THR A 330 -27.51 -27.00 -13.33
CA THR A 330 -27.47 -27.17 -11.88
C THR A 330 -28.73 -26.61 -11.21
N ASN A 331 -29.24 -25.47 -11.68
CA ASN A 331 -30.52 -24.92 -11.23
C ASN A 331 -31.34 -24.37 -12.41
N PRO A 332 -32.29 -25.16 -12.95
CA PRO A 332 -33.06 -24.78 -14.15
C PRO A 332 -33.97 -23.55 -13.98
N GLN A 333 -34.34 -23.20 -12.74
CA GLN A 333 -35.22 -22.07 -12.45
C GLN A 333 -34.48 -20.91 -11.78
N GLN A 334 -33.17 -20.77 -12.01
CA GLN A 334 -32.42 -19.64 -11.47
C GLN A 334 -32.71 -18.35 -12.26
N PRO A 335 -33.44 -17.36 -11.71
CA PRO A 335 -34.00 -16.27 -12.51
C PRO A 335 -32.92 -15.35 -13.09
N GLN A 336 -31.82 -15.18 -12.35
CA GLN A 336 -30.68 -14.36 -12.75
C GLN A 336 -29.95 -14.95 -13.98
N LEU A 337 -29.83 -16.28 -14.06
CA LEU A 337 -29.20 -16.95 -15.21
C LEU A 337 -30.12 -16.94 -16.43
N LEU A 338 -31.44 -17.16 -16.25
CA LEU A 338 -32.42 -17.05 -17.34
C LEU A 338 -32.43 -15.64 -17.92
N LEU A 339 -32.39 -14.61 -17.06
CA LEU A 339 -32.31 -13.22 -17.48
C LEU A 339 -30.99 -12.95 -18.24
N ALA A 340 -29.85 -13.43 -17.73
CA ALA A 340 -28.55 -13.25 -18.37
C ALA A 340 -28.45 -13.98 -19.73
N LEU A 341 -29.02 -15.18 -19.84
CA LEU A 341 -29.13 -15.92 -21.11
C LEU A 341 -29.98 -15.15 -22.12
N GLY A 342 -31.14 -14.63 -21.71
CA GLY A 342 -31.99 -13.81 -22.56
C GLY A 342 -31.29 -12.53 -23.05
N ILE A 343 -30.51 -11.88 -22.18
CA ILE A 343 -29.68 -10.73 -22.57
C ILE A 343 -28.65 -11.14 -23.64
N ALA A 344 -27.92 -12.25 -23.44
CA ALA A 344 -26.93 -12.70 -24.42
C ALA A 344 -27.57 -13.04 -25.78
N GLN A 345 -28.73 -13.71 -25.78
CA GLN A 345 -29.47 -14.04 -26.99
C GLN A 345 -29.98 -12.80 -27.72
N TYR A 346 -30.50 -11.81 -26.98
CA TYR A 346 -30.94 -10.54 -27.57
C TYR A 346 -29.78 -9.79 -28.22
N LEU A 347 -28.62 -9.74 -27.55
CA LEU A 347 -27.41 -9.12 -28.10
C LEU A 347 -26.89 -9.88 -29.34
N ASP A 348 -27.18 -11.18 -29.43
CA ASP A 348 -26.85 -11.99 -30.60
C ASP A 348 -27.91 -11.90 -31.72
N SER A 349 -28.92 -11.05 -31.53
CA SER A 349 -30.07 -10.87 -32.42
C SER A 349 -31.01 -12.08 -32.53
N ASP A 350 -30.87 -13.08 -31.65
CA ASP A 350 -31.84 -14.18 -31.51
C ASP A 350 -32.99 -13.74 -30.59
N PHE A 351 -33.83 -12.84 -31.10
CA PHE A 351 -34.91 -12.23 -30.34
C PHE A 351 -35.99 -13.23 -29.91
N ASN A 352 -36.19 -14.31 -30.67
CA ASN A 352 -37.15 -15.35 -30.32
C ASN A 352 -36.67 -16.18 -29.12
N ALA A 353 -35.40 -16.57 -29.10
CA ALA A 353 -34.86 -17.27 -27.94
C ALA A 353 -34.77 -16.34 -26.72
N ALA A 354 -34.40 -15.07 -26.92
CA ALA A 354 -34.40 -14.05 -25.87
C ALA A 354 -35.78 -13.88 -25.24
N LEU A 355 -36.83 -13.82 -26.06
CA LEU A 355 -38.22 -13.74 -25.63
C LEU A 355 -38.59 -14.89 -24.69
N GLN A 356 -38.24 -16.13 -25.06
CA GLN A 356 -38.49 -17.31 -24.23
C GLN A 356 -37.74 -17.24 -22.90
N SER A 357 -36.45 -16.89 -22.94
CA SER A 357 -35.62 -16.76 -21.74
C SER A 357 -36.13 -15.67 -20.79
N PHE A 358 -36.59 -14.52 -21.31
CA PHE A 358 -37.17 -13.46 -20.50
C PHE A 358 -38.53 -13.84 -19.90
N LYS A 359 -39.40 -14.55 -20.64
CA LYS A 359 -40.64 -15.11 -20.10
C LYS A 359 -40.35 -16.08 -18.96
N ALA A 360 -39.41 -17.01 -19.16
CA ALA A 360 -38.98 -17.97 -18.14
C ALA A 360 -38.34 -17.28 -16.92
N ALA A 361 -37.50 -16.25 -17.12
CA ALA A 361 -36.90 -15.49 -16.03
C ALA A 361 -37.97 -14.81 -15.16
N ARG A 362 -38.97 -14.20 -15.80
CA ARG A 362 -40.11 -13.57 -15.11
C ARG A 362 -40.91 -14.61 -14.31
N GLU A 363 -41.23 -15.76 -14.90
CA GLU A 363 -41.94 -16.86 -14.23
C GLU A 363 -41.17 -17.43 -13.05
N ALA A 364 -39.83 -17.51 -13.15
CA ALA A 364 -38.96 -17.96 -12.07
C ALA A 364 -38.81 -16.93 -10.92
N GLY A 365 -39.38 -15.71 -11.07
CA GLY A 365 -39.34 -14.67 -10.05
C GLY A 365 -38.16 -13.70 -10.17
N ALA A 366 -37.66 -13.45 -11.39
CA ALA A 366 -36.71 -12.37 -11.62
C ALA A 366 -37.31 -11.01 -11.24
N ASP A 367 -36.44 -10.03 -10.96
CA ASP A 367 -36.86 -8.66 -10.66
C ASP A 367 -37.85 -8.14 -11.72
N ARG A 368 -39.07 -7.78 -11.27
CA ARG A 368 -40.21 -7.53 -12.17
C ARG A 368 -39.99 -6.33 -13.08
N VAL A 369 -39.28 -5.30 -12.60
CA VAL A 369 -38.92 -4.12 -13.40
C VAL A 369 -37.98 -4.53 -14.52
N THR A 370 -36.88 -5.20 -14.18
CA THR A 370 -35.81 -5.59 -15.12
C THR A 370 -36.32 -6.61 -16.14
N SER A 371 -36.98 -7.67 -15.68
CA SER A 371 -37.48 -8.75 -16.54
C SER A 371 -38.59 -8.30 -17.48
N SER A 372 -39.57 -7.54 -17.01
CA SER A 372 -40.70 -7.08 -17.85
C SER A 372 -40.26 -6.03 -18.87
N PHE A 373 -39.31 -5.16 -18.51
CA PHE A 373 -38.75 -4.19 -19.45
C PHE A 373 -37.92 -4.87 -20.56
N ASN A 374 -37.01 -5.78 -20.20
CA ASN A 374 -36.23 -6.53 -21.19
C ASN A 374 -37.14 -7.41 -22.08
N LEU A 375 -38.20 -7.97 -21.50
CA LEU A 375 -39.22 -8.70 -22.23
C LEU A 375 -39.95 -7.79 -23.25
N ALA A 376 -40.33 -6.58 -22.84
CA ALA A 376 -40.96 -5.59 -23.73
C ALA A 376 -40.06 -5.27 -24.94
N LEU A 377 -38.74 -5.09 -24.72
CA LEU A 377 -37.79 -4.87 -25.81
C LEU A 377 -37.72 -6.05 -26.77
N ALA A 378 -37.66 -7.29 -26.27
CA ALA A 378 -37.68 -8.49 -27.12
C ALA A 378 -39.00 -8.65 -27.90
N LEU A 379 -40.14 -8.33 -27.28
CA LEU A 379 -41.45 -8.33 -27.94
C LEU A 379 -41.53 -7.28 -29.05
N ALA A 380 -40.95 -6.09 -28.84
CA ALA A 380 -40.90 -5.05 -29.86
C ALA A 380 -40.06 -5.49 -31.07
N GLN A 381 -38.92 -6.14 -30.86
CA GLN A 381 -38.06 -6.66 -31.94
C GLN A 381 -38.70 -7.82 -32.72
N THR A 382 -39.63 -8.54 -32.09
CA THR A 382 -40.38 -9.64 -32.72
C THR A 382 -41.77 -9.20 -33.23
N TYR A 383 -42.04 -7.90 -33.29
CA TYR A 383 -43.30 -7.30 -33.79
C TYR A 383 -44.56 -7.60 -32.96
N HIS A 384 -44.41 -8.05 -31.71
CA HIS A 384 -45.50 -8.28 -30.76
C HIS A 384 -45.82 -7.00 -29.96
N TYR A 385 -46.19 -5.91 -30.65
CA TYR A 385 -46.30 -4.57 -30.06
C TYR A 385 -47.29 -4.48 -28.88
N ARG A 386 -48.44 -5.14 -28.98
CA ARG A 386 -49.43 -5.11 -27.90
C ARG A 386 -48.90 -5.77 -26.61
N GLU A 387 -48.28 -6.93 -26.71
CA GLU A 387 -47.65 -7.60 -25.57
C GLU A 387 -46.47 -6.77 -25.03
N SER A 388 -45.75 -6.08 -25.91
CA SER A 388 -44.65 -5.18 -25.53
C SER A 388 -45.15 -4.03 -24.64
N ASP A 389 -46.23 -3.36 -25.04
CA ASP A 389 -46.86 -2.28 -24.26
C ASP A 389 -47.36 -2.79 -22.90
N GLU A 390 -47.96 -3.97 -22.88
CA GLU A 390 -48.42 -4.62 -21.64
C GLU A 390 -47.25 -4.92 -20.68
N ALA A 391 -46.13 -5.44 -21.20
CA ALA A 391 -44.93 -5.73 -20.43
C ALA A 391 -44.21 -4.46 -19.94
N LEU A 392 -44.22 -3.38 -20.73
CA LEU A 392 -43.68 -2.09 -20.32
C LEU A 392 -44.52 -1.45 -19.21
N GLU A 393 -45.84 -1.53 -19.32
CA GLU A 393 -46.75 -1.07 -18.27
C GLU A 393 -46.63 -1.91 -17.00
N GLU A 394 -46.34 -3.20 -17.12
CA GLU A 394 -46.01 -4.06 -15.98
C GLU A 394 -44.72 -3.59 -15.27
N ALA A 395 -43.64 -3.30 -16.03
CA ALA A 395 -42.41 -2.76 -15.46
C ALA A 395 -42.66 -1.42 -14.75
N ARG A 396 -43.48 -0.55 -15.35
CA ARG A 396 -43.86 0.76 -14.81
C ARG A 396 -44.67 0.62 -13.52
N ARG A 397 -45.64 -0.31 -13.47
CA ARG A 397 -46.45 -0.59 -12.28
C ARG A 397 -45.64 -1.19 -11.14
N ALA A 398 -44.61 -1.99 -11.44
CA ALA A 398 -43.76 -2.60 -10.43
C ALA A 398 -42.97 -1.56 -9.63
N ASP A 399 -42.28 -0.63 -10.31
CA ASP A 399 -41.64 0.52 -9.67
C ASP A 399 -41.38 1.64 -10.68
N PRO A 400 -42.22 2.70 -10.70
CA PRO A 400 -42.08 3.79 -11.65
C PRO A 400 -40.83 4.66 -11.42
N ARG A 401 -40.30 4.72 -10.19
CA ARG A 401 -39.10 5.53 -9.89
C ARG A 401 -37.86 4.77 -10.32
N ARG A 402 -37.74 3.50 -9.93
CA ARG A 402 -36.62 2.65 -10.30
C ARG A 402 -36.53 2.40 -11.80
N LEU A 403 -37.65 2.20 -12.49
CA LEU A 403 -37.65 2.08 -13.96
C LEU A 403 -37.05 3.35 -14.59
N ARG A 404 -37.53 4.54 -14.18
CA ARG A 404 -37.00 5.81 -14.67
C ARG A 404 -35.52 6.00 -14.38
N GLU A 405 -35.05 5.56 -13.21
CA GLU A 405 -33.62 5.62 -12.86
C GLU A 405 -32.77 4.71 -13.74
N LEU A 406 -33.26 3.49 -14.03
CA LEU A 406 -32.54 2.50 -14.82
C LEU A 406 -32.50 2.83 -16.32
N THR A 407 -33.56 3.43 -16.86
CA THR A 407 -33.70 3.71 -18.31
C THR A 407 -33.36 5.14 -18.72
N ARG A 408 -33.03 6.04 -17.77
CA ARG A 408 -32.73 7.44 -18.05
C ARG A 408 -31.62 7.58 -19.11
N GLY A 409 -31.97 8.12 -20.28
CA GLY A 409 -31.05 8.31 -21.41
C GLY A 409 -30.69 7.02 -22.16
N ARG A 410 -31.34 5.90 -21.84
CA ARG A 410 -31.13 4.56 -22.40
C ARG A 410 -32.46 3.81 -22.51
N GLU A 411 -33.46 4.47 -23.09
CA GLU A 411 -34.85 4.01 -23.09
C GLU A 411 -35.08 2.77 -23.98
N HIS A 412 -34.12 2.43 -24.84
CA HIS A 412 -34.19 1.30 -25.76
C HIS A 412 -33.10 0.24 -25.48
N ASP A 413 -32.29 0.44 -24.44
CA ASP A 413 -31.19 -0.49 -24.11
C ASP A 413 -31.64 -1.51 -23.07
N LEU A 414 -31.12 -2.73 -23.17
CA LEU A 414 -31.36 -3.77 -22.15
C LEU A 414 -30.91 -3.30 -20.77
N LEU A 415 -31.71 -3.65 -19.76
CA LEU A 415 -31.32 -3.56 -18.36
C LEU A 415 -30.46 -4.77 -17.98
N ILE A 416 -29.16 -4.55 -17.89
CA ILE A 416 -28.17 -5.59 -17.61
C ILE A 416 -27.84 -5.58 -16.11
N ALA A 417 -28.21 -6.66 -15.41
CA ALA A 417 -27.77 -6.93 -14.05
C ALA A 417 -26.55 -7.85 -14.07
N SER A 418 -25.33 -7.28 -14.03
CA SER A 418 -24.09 -8.05 -14.02
C SER A 418 -23.77 -8.63 -12.64
N PHE A 419 -23.02 -9.73 -12.63
CA PHE A 419 -22.40 -10.27 -11.41
C PHE A 419 -21.55 -9.20 -10.70
N SER A 420 -21.70 -9.09 -9.37
CA SER A 420 -21.05 -8.05 -8.56
C SER A 420 -19.90 -8.59 -7.69
N PRO A 421 -19.00 -7.72 -7.21
CA PRO A 421 -17.99 -8.12 -6.21
C PRO A 421 -18.60 -8.66 -4.91
N ALA A 422 -19.81 -8.24 -4.55
CA ALA A 422 -20.52 -8.79 -3.40
C ALA A 422 -20.97 -10.24 -3.66
N ASP A 423 -21.38 -10.56 -4.89
CA ASP A 423 -21.74 -11.92 -5.30
C ASP A 423 -20.50 -12.83 -5.30
N ALA A 424 -19.34 -12.34 -5.77
CA ALA A 424 -18.06 -13.04 -5.66
C ALA A 424 -17.74 -13.40 -4.20
N ALA A 425 -17.80 -12.40 -3.30
CA ALA A 425 -17.51 -12.60 -1.90
C ALA A 425 -18.49 -13.56 -1.21
N ALA A 426 -19.77 -13.55 -1.61
CA ALA A 426 -20.77 -14.50 -1.12
C ALA A 426 -20.52 -15.92 -1.63
N MET A 427 -20.18 -16.07 -2.91
CA MET A 427 -19.86 -17.34 -3.55
C MET A 427 -18.66 -18.02 -2.90
N LEU A 428 -17.57 -17.27 -2.68
CA LEU A 428 -16.35 -17.78 -2.05
C LEU A 428 -16.58 -18.22 -0.60
N ARG A 429 -17.41 -17.51 0.17
CA ARG A 429 -17.73 -17.88 1.56
C ARG A 429 -18.46 -19.22 1.71
N ARG A 430 -19.13 -19.69 0.65
CA ARG A 430 -19.84 -20.98 0.66
C ARG A 430 -18.92 -22.18 0.39
N ARG A 431 -17.68 -21.94 -0.03
CA ARG A 431 -16.72 -22.99 -0.39
C ARG A 431 -15.80 -23.33 0.77
N ASP A 432 -15.30 -24.57 0.76
CA ASP A 432 -14.31 -25.02 1.73
C ASP A 432 -13.02 -24.18 1.61
N PRO A 433 -12.58 -23.50 2.70
CA PRO A 433 -11.37 -22.68 2.67
C PRO A 433 -10.11 -23.45 2.27
N ILE A 434 -10.02 -24.75 2.60
CA ILE A 434 -8.84 -25.57 2.26
C ILE A 434 -8.79 -25.83 0.75
N ALA A 435 -9.93 -26.16 0.14
CA ALA A 435 -10.03 -26.31 -1.31
C ALA A 435 -9.67 -25.02 -2.06
N LEU A 436 -10.15 -23.86 -1.58
CA LEU A 436 -9.80 -22.55 -2.14
C LEU A 436 -8.30 -22.25 -2.00
N LEU A 437 -7.71 -22.55 -0.85
CA LEU A 437 -6.28 -22.35 -0.59
C LEU A 437 -5.40 -23.21 -1.51
N ASN A 438 -5.75 -24.49 -1.70
CA ASN A 438 -5.01 -25.41 -2.57
C ASN A 438 -5.03 -25.00 -4.05
N ARG A 439 -6.03 -24.21 -4.45
CA ARG A 439 -6.18 -23.64 -5.80
C ARG A 439 -5.69 -22.18 -5.91
N SER A 440 -5.01 -21.66 -4.89
CA SER A 440 -4.50 -20.28 -4.81
C SER A 440 -5.58 -19.19 -4.93
N VAL A 441 -6.83 -19.51 -4.61
CA VAL A 441 -7.96 -18.55 -4.60
C VAL A 441 -7.99 -17.76 -3.30
N LEU A 442 -7.69 -18.41 -2.16
CA LEU A 442 -7.58 -17.77 -0.86
C LEU A 442 -6.10 -17.65 -0.46
N PRO A 443 -5.64 -16.52 0.10
CA PRO A 443 -4.28 -16.44 0.62
C PRO A 443 -4.12 -17.35 1.85
N PRO A 444 -2.90 -17.85 2.12
CA PRO A 444 -2.61 -18.64 3.30
C PRO A 444 -2.92 -17.82 4.57
N PRO A 445 -3.45 -18.47 5.61
CA PRO A 445 -3.73 -17.79 6.86
C PRO A 445 -2.44 -17.25 7.47
N VAL A 446 -2.55 -16.08 8.09
CA VAL A 446 -1.44 -15.42 8.79
C VAL A 446 -0.99 -16.31 9.94
N GLY A 447 0.26 -16.79 9.88
CA GLY A 447 0.78 -17.72 10.88
C GLY A 447 1.00 -17.03 12.24
N MET A 448 0.42 -17.56 13.32
CA MET A 448 0.56 -16.99 14.66
C MET A 448 2.02 -16.96 15.15
N ASN A 449 2.83 -17.96 14.77
CA ASN A 449 4.26 -18.04 15.06
C ASN A 449 5.10 -16.95 14.35
N ARG A 450 4.62 -16.46 13.20
CA ARG A 450 5.30 -15.41 12.43
C ARG A 450 4.86 -14.00 12.82
N THR A 451 3.82 -13.88 13.65
CA THR A 451 3.19 -12.61 13.99
C THR A 451 3.20 -12.36 15.50
N ILE A 452 2.20 -12.83 16.22
CA ILE A 452 2.00 -12.55 17.65
C ILE A 452 3.07 -13.24 18.50
N LEU A 453 3.39 -14.50 18.18
CA LEU A 453 4.39 -15.28 18.91
C LEU A 453 5.81 -15.06 18.38
N HIS A 454 5.99 -14.12 17.45
CA HIS A 454 7.31 -13.79 16.93
C HIS A 454 8.20 -13.25 18.07
N PRO A 455 9.48 -13.65 18.18
CA PRO A 455 10.35 -13.22 19.26
C PRO A 455 10.46 -11.70 19.41
N ALA A 456 10.50 -10.96 18.30
CA ALA A 456 10.52 -9.50 18.31
C ALA A 456 9.25 -8.90 18.96
N THR A 457 8.08 -9.48 18.70
CA THR A 457 6.79 -9.05 19.26
C THR A 457 6.77 -9.23 20.77
N ILE A 458 7.07 -10.45 21.23
CA ILE A 458 7.13 -10.78 22.64
C ILE A 458 8.19 -9.92 23.34
N GLY A 459 9.38 -9.82 22.74
CA GLY A 459 10.51 -9.05 23.25
C GLY A 459 10.18 -7.58 23.49
N ALA A 460 9.56 -6.92 22.51
CA ALA A 460 9.19 -5.51 22.62
C ALA A 460 8.08 -5.27 23.66
N LEU A 461 7.10 -6.17 23.77
CA LEU A 461 6.04 -6.09 24.78
C LEU A 461 6.59 -6.34 26.20
N LEU A 462 7.47 -7.31 26.36
CA LEU A 462 8.17 -7.56 27.63
C LEU A 462 9.04 -6.37 28.02
N ALA A 463 9.79 -5.80 27.08
CA ALA A 463 10.58 -4.59 27.32
C ALA A 463 9.72 -3.41 27.76
N LEU A 464 8.54 -3.24 27.16
CA LEU A 464 7.57 -2.22 27.56
C LEU A 464 7.07 -2.45 28.99
N ALA A 465 6.69 -3.69 29.32
CA ALA A 465 6.24 -4.06 30.67
C ALA A 465 7.35 -3.85 31.71
N LEU A 466 8.58 -4.26 31.40
CA LEU A 466 9.76 -4.04 32.24
C LEU A 466 10.06 -2.56 32.44
N ALA A 467 9.99 -1.75 31.38
CA ALA A 467 10.19 -0.30 31.43
C ALA A 467 9.19 0.37 32.38
N ILE A 468 7.91 0.00 32.27
CA ILE A 468 6.83 0.51 33.11
C ILE A 468 7.04 0.05 34.56
N GLY A 469 7.24 -1.26 34.78
CA GLY A 469 7.45 -1.83 36.11
C GLY A 469 8.64 -1.19 36.83
N HIS A 470 9.78 -1.11 36.15
CA HIS A 470 10.99 -0.46 36.66
C HIS A 470 10.74 1.02 37.00
N TYR A 471 10.03 1.76 36.15
CA TYR A 471 9.65 3.14 36.43
C TYR A 471 8.74 3.27 37.66
N LEU A 472 7.73 2.41 37.78
CA LEU A 472 6.74 2.41 38.88
C LEU A 472 7.37 2.04 40.23
N VAL A 473 8.34 1.12 40.24
CA VAL A 473 9.08 0.72 41.44
C VAL A 473 10.06 1.83 41.85
N ARG A 474 10.94 2.28 40.94
CA ARG A 474 11.99 3.24 41.29
C ARG A 474 11.47 4.62 41.65
N ARG A 475 10.34 5.06 41.08
CA ARG A 475 9.71 6.33 41.50
C ARG A 475 9.29 6.34 42.98
N ARG A 476 9.04 5.15 43.58
CA ARG A 476 8.62 5.00 44.98
C ARG A 476 9.79 4.76 45.94
N THR A 477 10.91 4.22 45.44
CA THR A 477 12.03 3.78 46.29
C THR A 477 13.20 4.76 46.24
N THR A 478 13.99 4.75 45.16
CA THR A 478 15.30 5.42 45.09
C THR A 478 15.31 6.71 44.27
N GLY A 479 14.24 6.99 43.52
CA GLY A 479 14.21 8.10 42.56
C GLY A 479 15.14 7.85 41.37
N PHE A 480 15.39 8.88 40.56
CA PHE A 480 16.22 8.79 39.35
C PHE A 480 17.28 9.90 39.31
N ALA A 481 18.45 9.61 38.73
CA ALA A 481 19.43 10.63 38.39
C ALA A 481 18.83 11.69 37.45
N SER A 482 19.11 12.94 37.78
CA SER A 482 18.70 14.12 37.02
C SER A 482 19.91 14.88 36.51
N ALA A 483 19.70 15.79 35.55
CA ALA A 483 20.74 16.66 35.03
C ALA A 483 20.47 18.10 35.45
N CYS A 484 21.50 18.82 35.88
CA CYS A 484 21.40 20.24 36.25
C CYS A 484 20.88 21.07 35.06
N LEU A 485 19.80 21.83 35.26
CA LEU A 485 19.22 22.67 34.20
C LEU A 485 20.20 23.72 33.63
N LYS A 486 21.21 24.10 34.43
CA LYS A 486 22.19 25.11 34.05
C LYS A 486 23.45 24.51 33.42
N CYS A 487 24.17 23.67 34.16
CA CYS A 487 25.46 23.13 33.71
C CYS A 487 25.40 21.69 33.20
N GLY A 488 24.22 21.04 33.20
CA GLY A 488 23.98 19.67 32.74
C GLY A 488 24.75 18.55 33.45
N ARG A 489 25.36 18.83 34.61
CA ARG A 489 26.01 17.82 35.44
C ARG A 489 24.95 16.88 36.02
N THR A 490 25.22 15.58 35.99
CA THR A 490 24.35 14.55 36.56
C THR A 490 24.45 14.51 38.07
N PHE A 491 23.32 14.31 38.75
CA PHE A 491 23.25 14.09 40.19
C PHE A 491 21.98 13.31 40.54
N CYS A 492 22.01 12.54 41.62
CA CYS A 492 20.84 11.83 42.15
C CYS A 492 20.38 12.43 43.50
N PRO A 493 19.19 12.04 44.01
CA PRO A 493 18.70 12.48 45.31
C PRO A 493 19.59 12.04 46.49
N ARG A 494 20.40 10.99 46.35
CA ARG A 494 21.31 10.51 47.40
C ARG A 494 22.58 11.36 47.53
N CYS A 495 23.06 11.92 46.42
CA CYS A 495 24.26 12.77 46.41
C CYS A 495 24.01 14.18 46.96
N LYS A 496 22.77 14.52 47.34
CA LYS A 496 22.40 15.85 47.82
C LYS A 496 21.67 15.80 49.14
N LEU A 497 21.88 16.84 49.94
CA LEU A 497 21.08 17.12 51.12
C LEU A 497 19.64 17.48 50.69
N SER A 498 18.65 17.07 51.48
CA SER A 498 17.23 17.29 51.22
C SER A 498 16.83 18.78 51.13
N THR A 499 17.64 19.67 51.71
CA THR A 499 17.47 21.13 51.71
C THR A 499 17.97 21.82 50.45
N GLU A 500 18.73 21.14 49.59
CA GLU A 500 19.23 21.72 48.33
C GLU A 500 18.21 21.66 47.19
N SER A 501 18.35 22.56 46.21
CA SER A 501 17.45 22.60 45.05
C SER A 501 17.46 21.28 44.26
N ARG A 502 16.27 20.79 43.90
CA ARG A 502 16.09 19.59 43.06
C ARG A 502 16.47 19.80 41.60
N SER A 503 16.63 21.05 41.15
CA SER A 503 16.81 21.40 39.72
C SER A 503 18.26 21.77 39.34
N TYR A 504 19.07 22.25 40.28
CA TYR A 504 20.45 22.70 40.03
C TYR A 504 21.45 21.90 40.86
N CYS A 505 22.56 21.43 40.27
CA CYS A 505 23.62 20.76 41.03
C CYS A 505 24.20 21.66 42.13
N SER A 506 24.82 21.08 43.18
CA SER A 506 25.31 21.82 44.34
C SER A 506 26.32 22.91 43.96
N GLN A 507 27.17 22.65 42.95
CA GLN A 507 28.07 23.68 42.40
C GLN A 507 27.32 24.88 41.79
N CYS A 508 26.24 24.66 41.04
CA CYS A 508 25.45 25.74 40.46
C CYS A 508 24.61 26.48 41.50
N VAL A 509 24.14 25.78 42.54
CA VAL A 509 23.48 26.41 43.69
C VAL A 509 24.44 27.38 44.37
N ASN A 510 25.66 26.92 44.68
CA ASN A 510 26.64 27.76 45.37
C ASN A 510 27.11 28.95 44.50
N ILE A 511 27.26 28.77 43.18
CA ILE A 511 27.72 29.87 42.32
C ILE A 511 26.63 30.89 41.99
N PHE A 512 25.37 30.47 41.82
CA PHE A 512 24.32 31.33 41.25
C PHE A 512 23.16 31.66 42.19
N LEU A 513 22.87 30.78 43.16
CA LEU A 513 21.79 30.99 44.13
C LEU A 513 22.34 31.55 45.44
N LYS A 514 23.49 31.06 45.92
CA LYS A 514 24.18 31.53 47.15
C LYS A 514 25.37 32.44 46.81
N LYS A 515 25.08 33.62 46.26
CA LYS A 515 26.08 34.52 45.62
C LYS A 515 27.20 35.00 46.55
N ASP A 516 27.01 34.94 47.87
CA ASP A 516 27.87 35.62 48.85
C ASP A 516 29.15 34.85 49.23
N MET A 517 29.34 33.63 48.68
CA MET A 517 30.39 32.69 49.13
C MET A 517 31.47 32.40 48.07
N VAL A 518 31.45 33.07 46.91
CA VAL A 518 32.27 32.66 45.74
C VAL A 518 32.85 33.86 44.99
N ALA A 519 34.18 33.89 44.82
CA ALA A 519 34.92 34.96 44.13
C ALA A 519 34.39 35.23 42.70
N ILE A 520 34.28 36.51 42.33
CA ILE A 520 33.69 36.98 41.07
C ILE A 520 34.34 36.34 39.85
N GLU A 521 35.66 36.14 39.87
CA GLU A 521 36.42 35.51 38.78
C GLU A 521 35.91 34.10 38.46
N THR A 522 35.65 33.29 39.49
CA THR A 522 35.14 31.92 39.32
C THR A 522 33.70 31.92 38.79
N GLN A 523 32.90 32.94 39.13
CA GLN A 523 31.56 33.13 38.57
C GLN A 523 31.64 33.49 37.08
N MET A 524 32.54 34.38 36.69
CA MET A 524 32.75 34.76 35.29
C MET A 524 33.28 33.60 34.45
N ALA A 525 34.24 32.83 34.97
CA ALA A 525 34.75 31.62 34.33
C ALA A 525 33.63 30.60 34.10
N LYS A 526 32.77 30.38 35.10
CA LYS A 526 31.62 29.48 34.97
C LYS A 526 30.60 29.98 33.96
N ARG A 527 30.30 31.28 33.91
CA ARG A 527 29.41 31.88 32.90
C ARG A 527 29.96 31.69 31.48
N ARG A 528 31.27 31.90 31.26
CA ARG A 528 31.93 31.63 29.97
C ARG A 528 31.83 30.16 29.57
N GLN A 529 32.05 29.24 30.52
CA GLN A 529 31.89 27.79 30.30
C GLN A 529 30.46 27.43 29.86
N LEU A 530 29.45 28.02 30.52
CA LEU A 530 28.04 27.81 30.16
C LEU A 530 27.71 28.38 28.78
N GLY A 531 28.21 29.58 28.45
CA GLY A 531 28.06 30.18 27.12
C GLY A 531 28.57 29.26 26.01
N ARG A 532 29.81 28.78 26.13
CA ARG A 532 30.39 27.82 25.17
C ARG A 532 29.54 26.57 25.00
N ARG A 533 29.05 25.99 26.11
CA ARG A 533 28.17 24.83 26.09
C ARG A 533 26.84 25.12 25.37
N THR A 534 26.21 26.28 25.60
CA THR A 534 24.95 26.62 24.93
C THR A 534 25.13 26.78 23.41
N THR A 535 26.28 27.31 22.97
CA THR A 535 26.62 27.38 21.54
C THR A 535 26.81 25.99 20.94
N LEU A 536 27.56 25.11 21.62
CA LEU A 536 27.76 23.72 21.17
C LEU A 536 26.44 22.95 21.06
N LEU A 537 25.54 23.09 22.05
CA LEU A 537 24.22 22.44 22.01
C LEU A 537 23.35 22.95 20.86
N ARG A 538 23.48 24.23 20.48
CA ARG A 538 22.79 24.78 19.29
C ARG A 538 23.33 24.19 17.99
N ILE A 539 24.66 24.10 17.86
CA ILE A 539 25.31 23.48 16.69
C ILE A 539 24.89 22.01 16.57
N GLU A 540 24.94 21.27 17.67
CA GLU A 540 24.53 19.86 17.72
C GLU A 540 23.08 19.65 17.25
N ARG A 541 22.14 20.51 17.69
CA ARG A 541 20.72 20.44 17.27
C ARG A 541 20.56 20.69 15.77
N ARG A 542 21.22 21.72 15.22
CA ARG A 542 21.14 22.03 13.79
C ARG A 542 21.73 20.92 12.91
N ILE A 543 22.84 20.31 13.34
CA ILE A 543 23.43 19.15 12.66
C ILE A 543 22.47 17.96 12.71
N ALA A 544 21.84 17.70 13.86
CA ALA A 544 20.86 16.62 14.00
C ALA A 544 19.66 16.80 13.06
N ASP A 545 19.12 18.02 12.93
CA ASP A 545 18.02 18.32 12.01
C ASP A 545 18.44 18.26 10.53
N PHE A 546 19.72 18.49 10.22
CA PHE A 546 20.23 18.31 8.86
C PHE A 546 20.28 16.83 8.46
N VAL A 547 20.64 15.94 9.40
CA VAL A 547 20.63 14.49 9.17
C VAL A 547 19.20 13.97 9.04
N LEU A 548 18.33 14.35 9.97
CA LEU A 548 16.92 13.95 9.98
C LEU A 548 16.06 15.11 10.50
N PRO A 549 15.28 15.77 9.62
CA PRO A 549 14.47 16.91 10.02
C PRO A 549 13.56 16.61 11.21
N GLY A 550 13.67 17.39 12.29
CA GLY A 550 12.90 17.23 13.53
C GLY A 550 13.64 16.50 14.66
N LEU A 551 14.79 15.87 14.39
CA LEU A 551 15.60 15.19 15.39
C LEU A 551 16.18 16.16 16.42
N GLY A 552 16.70 17.31 16.00
CA GLY A 552 17.19 18.37 16.88
C GLY A 552 16.07 18.97 17.72
N LEU A 553 14.95 19.29 17.08
CA LEU A 553 13.75 19.85 17.72
C LEU A 553 13.18 18.93 18.81
N SER A 554 13.22 17.61 18.60
CA SER A 554 12.72 16.62 19.57
C SER A 554 13.45 16.71 20.93
N PHE A 555 14.72 17.13 20.89
CA PHE A 555 15.56 17.33 22.07
C PHE A 555 15.68 18.79 22.52
N ALA A 556 15.09 19.75 21.78
CA ALA A 556 15.15 21.19 22.07
C ALA A 556 14.06 21.68 23.03
N GLY A 557 13.07 20.84 23.37
CA GLY A 557 11.95 21.20 24.27
C GLY A 557 10.58 20.99 23.63
N GLN A 558 10.53 20.72 22.33
CA GLN A 558 9.31 20.46 21.57
C GLN A 558 9.31 19.02 20.99
N PRO A 559 9.22 17.98 21.84
CA PRO A 559 9.35 16.58 21.42
C PRO A 559 8.30 16.13 20.40
N VAL A 560 7.07 16.64 20.52
CA VAL A 560 5.95 16.28 19.63
C VAL A 560 6.13 16.89 18.24
N ALA A 561 6.47 18.19 18.16
CA ALA A 561 6.73 18.86 16.89
C ALA A 561 7.93 18.23 16.16
N GLY A 562 9.00 17.89 16.91
CA GLY A 562 10.14 17.17 16.35
C GLY A 562 9.76 15.79 15.81
N ALA A 563 8.97 15.00 16.56
CA ALA A 563 8.50 13.70 16.09
C ALA A 563 7.61 13.80 14.84
N ALA A 564 6.73 14.80 14.77
CA ALA A 564 5.89 15.03 13.59
C ALA A 564 6.73 15.35 12.34
N LEU A 565 7.75 16.21 12.47
CA LEU A 565 8.67 16.54 11.38
C LEU A 565 9.48 15.31 10.93
N ILE A 566 9.95 14.48 11.88
CA ILE A 566 10.65 13.22 11.56
C ILE A 566 9.75 12.30 10.74
N ILE A 567 8.47 12.16 11.12
CA ILE A 567 7.50 11.35 10.37
C ILE A 567 7.37 11.90 8.95
N VAL A 568 7.10 13.19 8.77
CA VAL A 568 6.95 13.80 7.43
C VAL A 568 8.21 13.60 6.57
N ALA A 569 9.40 13.85 7.14
CA ALA A 569 10.66 13.67 6.44
C ALA A 569 10.92 12.20 6.06
N MET A 570 10.57 11.26 6.94
CA MET A 570 10.75 9.83 6.68
C MET A 570 9.75 9.31 5.65
N LEU A 571 8.49 9.77 5.67
CA LEU A 571 7.49 9.49 4.63
C LEU A 571 7.99 9.94 3.25
N ALA A 572 8.50 11.17 3.18
CA ALA A 572 9.08 11.73 1.97
C ALA A 572 10.30 10.92 1.49
N MET A 573 11.24 10.62 2.40
CA MET A 573 12.45 9.90 2.04
C MET A 573 12.16 8.46 1.57
N THR A 574 11.31 7.73 2.30
CA THR A 574 10.92 6.35 1.93
C THR A 574 10.15 6.30 0.62
N ALA A 575 9.23 7.24 0.38
CA ALA A 575 8.52 7.36 -0.88
C ALA A 575 9.51 7.56 -2.05
N THR A 576 10.47 8.48 -1.89
CA THR A 576 11.44 8.87 -2.94
C THR A 576 12.46 7.77 -3.25
N LEU A 577 13.08 7.20 -2.22
CA LEU A 577 14.25 6.35 -2.35
C LEU A 577 13.92 4.87 -2.47
N PHE A 578 12.76 4.45 -1.99
CA PHE A 578 12.43 3.03 -1.89
C PHE A 578 11.09 2.69 -2.54
N TRP A 579 9.98 3.24 -2.05
CA TRP A 579 8.65 2.81 -2.49
C TRP A 579 8.38 3.04 -3.98
N LEU A 580 8.55 4.28 -4.46
CA LEU A 580 8.37 4.63 -5.86
C LEU A 580 9.32 3.85 -6.80
N PRO A 581 10.65 3.86 -6.60
CA PRO A 581 11.57 3.22 -7.54
C PRO A 581 11.59 1.69 -7.48
N VAL A 582 11.35 1.08 -6.32
CA VAL A 582 11.47 -0.38 -6.16
C VAL A 582 10.16 -1.09 -6.48
N TYR A 583 9.01 -0.50 -6.14
CA TYR A 583 7.72 -1.16 -6.26
C TYR A 583 6.83 -0.52 -7.32
N LEU A 584 6.55 0.78 -7.18
CA LEU A 584 5.50 1.41 -7.98
C LEU A 584 5.89 1.61 -9.44
N LEU A 585 7.04 2.22 -9.70
CA LEU A 585 7.49 2.52 -11.07
C LEU A 585 7.75 1.25 -11.89
N PRO A 586 8.42 0.20 -11.37
CA PRO A 586 8.53 -1.08 -12.07
C PRO A 586 7.18 -1.74 -12.34
N GLY A 587 6.27 -1.73 -11.35
CA GLY A 587 4.90 -2.25 -11.51
C GLY A 587 4.09 -1.50 -12.57
N LEU A 588 4.40 -0.23 -12.80
CA LEU A 588 3.82 0.61 -13.85
C LEU A 588 4.65 0.60 -15.15
N MET A 589 5.60 -0.33 -15.29
CA MET A 589 6.49 -0.48 -16.43
C MET A 589 7.32 0.78 -16.77
N ALA A 590 7.56 1.66 -15.78
CA ALA A 590 8.33 2.89 -15.90
C ALA A 590 9.70 2.72 -15.22
N TRP A 591 10.79 2.84 -15.98
CA TRP A 591 12.12 2.47 -15.45
C TRP A 591 12.92 3.70 -14.97
N ASP A 592 12.64 4.89 -15.53
CA ASP A 592 13.33 6.14 -15.19
C ASP A 592 12.37 7.33 -15.34
N PHE A 593 11.76 7.76 -14.23
CA PHE A 593 10.92 8.97 -14.23
C PHE A 593 11.12 9.80 -12.96
N ASP A 594 12.12 10.68 -13.01
CA ASP A 594 12.55 11.52 -11.88
C ASP A 594 11.46 12.47 -11.36
N PHE A 595 10.51 12.86 -12.19
CA PHE A 595 9.40 13.74 -11.78
C PHE A 595 8.54 13.13 -10.66
N ALA A 596 8.38 11.80 -10.64
CA ALA A 596 7.66 11.12 -9.55
C ALA A 596 8.39 11.29 -8.21
N ARG A 597 9.73 11.42 -8.22
CA ARG A 597 10.57 11.60 -7.03
C ARG A 597 10.61 13.05 -6.53
N LEU A 598 10.31 14.03 -7.39
CA LEU A 598 10.36 15.46 -7.02
C LEU A 598 9.35 15.83 -5.94
N VAL A 599 8.13 15.31 -6.00
CA VAL A 599 7.08 15.63 -5.02
C VAL A 599 7.52 15.27 -3.60
N PRO A 600 7.89 14.03 -3.29
CA PRO A 600 8.36 13.70 -1.94
C PRO A 600 9.70 14.37 -1.60
N ALA A 601 10.63 14.57 -2.55
CA ALA A 601 11.87 15.31 -2.28
C ALA A 601 11.62 16.75 -1.81
N THR A 602 10.64 17.45 -2.41
CA THR A 602 10.28 18.82 -1.97
C THR A 602 9.69 18.83 -0.57
N ALA A 603 8.94 17.80 -0.18
CA ALA A 603 8.41 17.68 1.18
C ALA A 603 9.53 17.49 2.21
N TRP A 604 10.59 16.73 1.88
CA TRP A 604 11.77 16.60 2.73
C TRP A 604 12.50 17.93 2.92
N LEU A 605 12.73 18.67 1.82
CA LEU A 605 13.35 20.00 1.87
C LEU A 605 12.51 21.01 2.68
N ALA A 606 11.18 20.95 2.55
CA ALA A 606 10.29 21.78 3.33
C ALA A 606 10.36 21.45 4.83
N ALA A 607 10.39 20.17 5.19
CA ALA A 607 10.56 19.74 6.59
C ALA A 607 11.91 20.20 7.17
N LEU A 608 12.99 20.11 6.39
CA LEU A 608 14.30 20.63 6.77
C LEU A 608 14.28 22.15 6.99
N ALA A 609 13.67 22.90 6.06
CA ALA A 609 13.56 24.35 6.19
C ALA A 609 12.80 24.75 7.46
N VAL A 610 11.67 24.10 7.75
CA VAL A 610 10.89 24.33 8.99
C VAL A 610 11.70 24.01 10.23
N ALA A 611 12.44 22.90 10.26
CA ALA A 611 13.26 22.54 11.41
C ALA A 611 14.36 23.59 11.69
N GLN A 612 14.99 24.14 10.65
CA GLN A 612 16.05 25.13 10.79
C GLN A 612 15.52 26.53 11.19
N THR A 613 14.34 26.94 10.72
CA THR A 613 13.75 28.25 11.05
C THR A 613 13.26 28.33 12.49
N VAL A 614 12.70 27.25 13.04
CA VAL A 614 12.27 27.19 14.46
C VAL A 614 13.46 27.45 15.40
N HIS A 615 14.65 26.97 15.05
CA HIS A 615 15.88 27.25 15.81
C HIS A 615 16.42 28.68 15.65
N ALA A 616 15.96 29.44 14.66
CA ALA A 616 16.34 30.84 14.50
C ALA A 616 15.48 31.78 15.36
N GLY A 617 14.23 31.41 15.68
CA GLY A 617 13.32 32.19 16.53
C GLY A 617 13.52 32.02 18.05
N GLU A 618 14.42 31.14 18.49
CA GLU A 618 14.84 31.00 19.91
C GLU A 618 16.00 31.96 20.30
N VAL A 619 16.41 32.87 19.39
CA VAL A 619 17.36 33.97 19.63
C VAL A 619 16.60 35.16 20.19
#